data_AF-A0A350C1E2-F1
#
_entry.id   AF-A0A350C1E2-F1
#
_cell.length_a   1.000
_cell.length_b   1.000
_cell.length_c   1.000
_cell.angle_alpha   90.00
_cell.angle_beta   90.00
_cell.angle_gamma   90.00
#
_symmetry.space_group_name_H-M   'P 1'
#
loop_
_entity.id
_entity.type
_entity.pdbx_description
1 polymer ?
#
loop_
_entity_poly.entity_id
_entity_poly.type
_entity_poly.pdbx_seq_one_letter_code
_entity_poly.pdbx_strand_id
1 'polypeptide(L)'
;MMSNAEKPRPMMRGDSIYGMIGSKISMKEVFLMIRKPEEFTIDYKEHMRDGDGTVQLTHFIKGPEELNGKGRLFSKITLNPGCSIGYHLHDKDAELFYILKGTAEYNDNGEMRTVQAGDVTICPTGTCHGIANKTDEVVELVAVIVYA
;
A
#
# COMPACT_ATOMS: atom_id res chain seq x y z
N MET A 1 -2.83 -60.21 16.61
CA MET A 1 -2.98 -59.43 15.37
C MET A 1 -4.44 -59.42 15.00
N MET A 2 -5.14 -58.30 15.21
CA MET A 2 -6.33 -57.87 14.46
C MET A 2 -6.52 -56.37 14.74
N SER A 3 -6.77 -55.62 13.67
CA SER A 3 -6.81 -54.17 13.57
C SER A 3 -8.05 -53.56 14.23
N ASN A 4 -7.89 -52.51 15.03
CA ASN A 4 -8.99 -51.63 15.41
C ASN A 4 -9.01 -50.41 14.48
N ALA A 5 -10.02 -50.35 13.61
CA ALA A 5 -10.37 -49.17 12.85
C ALA A 5 -10.94 -48.10 13.81
N GLU A 6 -10.36 -46.90 13.81
CA GLU A 6 -10.90 -45.75 14.52
C GLU A 6 -12.23 -45.31 13.89
N LYS A 7 -13.28 -45.21 14.72
CA LYS A 7 -14.55 -44.60 14.33
C LYS A 7 -14.40 -43.08 14.25
N PRO A 8 -15.04 -42.39 13.28
CA PRO A 8 -14.98 -40.93 13.20
C PRO A 8 -15.72 -40.27 14.37
N ARG A 9 -15.13 -39.23 14.94
CA ARG A 9 -15.75 -38.39 15.99
C ARG A 9 -16.89 -37.54 15.39
N PRO A 10 -18.02 -37.37 16.11
CA PRO A 10 -19.12 -36.53 15.64
C PRO A 10 -18.72 -35.05 15.67
N MET A 11 -19.08 -34.34 14.61
CA MET A 11 -18.90 -32.89 14.48
C MET A 11 -19.86 -32.18 15.45
N MET A 12 -19.31 -31.48 16.46
CA MET A 12 -20.11 -30.65 17.37
C MET A 12 -20.73 -29.49 16.57
N ARG A 13 -22.07 -29.40 16.63
CA ARG A 13 -22.83 -28.26 16.10
C ARG A 13 -22.61 -27.04 16.99
N GLY A 14 -22.19 -25.96 16.36
CA GLY A 14 -22.54 -24.59 16.76
C GLY A 14 -21.70 -23.99 17.89
N ASP A 15 -20.63 -23.31 17.53
CA ASP A 15 -20.15 -22.13 18.27
C ASP A 15 -20.04 -20.98 17.28
N SER A 16 -21.12 -20.20 17.26
CA SER A 16 -21.24 -18.93 16.56
C SER A 16 -20.35 -17.91 17.28
N ILE A 17 -19.43 -17.26 16.55
CA ILE A 17 -18.56 -16.17 17.02
C ILE A 17 -19.32 -14.93 17.57
N TYR A 18 -20.66 -14.98 17.64
CA TYR A 18 -21.56 -13.88 17.98
C TYR A 18 -21.77 -13.66 19.50
N GLY A 19 -20.97 -14.27 20.36
CA GLY A 19 -21.20 -14.25 21.81
C GLY A 19 -20.78 -12.99 22.57
N MET A 20 -20.12 -11.99 21.95
CA MET A 20 -19.44 -10.93 22.75
C MET A 20 -19.65 -9.47 22.35
N ILE A 21 -20.59 -9.11 21.47
CA ILE A 21 -20.89 -7.68 21.23
C ILE A 21 -22.38 -7.37 21.35
N GLY A 22 -22.77 -6.92 22.54
CA GLY A 22 -24.04 -6.26 22.79
C GLY A 22 -24.03 -4.83 22.26
N SER A 23 -24.42 -4.64 21.00
CA SER A 23 -25.13 -3.47 20.48
C SER A 23 -25.47 -3.76 19.02
N LYS A 24 -26.68 -3.37 18.60
CA LYS A 24 -27.24 -3.69 17.27
C LYS A 24 -26.46 -2.99 16.15
N ILE A 25 -25.37 -3.59 15.69
CA ILE A 25 -24.82 -3.31 14.37
C ILE A 25 -25.59 -4.18 13.39
N SER A 26 -26.29 -3.55 12.46
CA SER A 26 -27.01 -4.23 11.39
C SER A 26 -26.02 -5.05 10.55
N MET A 27 -26.30 -6.34 10.31
CA MET A 27 -25.46 -7.16 9.42
C MET A 27 -25.33 -6.60 7.99
N LYS A 28 -26.15 -5.61 7.60
CA LYS A 28 -25.99 -4.88 6.32
C LYS A 28 -24.76 -3.96 6.29
N GLU A 29 -24.19 -3.63 7.43
CA GLU A 29 -22.98 -2.81 7.55
C GLU A 29 -21.71 -3.66 7.66
N VAL A 30 -21.80 -4.98 7.55
CA VAL A 30 -20.62 -5.86 7.44
C VAL A 30 -20.12 -5.81 5.99
N PHE A 31 -19.48 -4.68 5.67
CA PHE A 31 -18.40 -4.46 4.69
C PHE A 31 -18.35 -5.43 3.49
N LEU A 32 -19.15 -5.16 2.45
CA LEU A 32 -18.70 -5.43 1.08
C LEU A 32 -17.92 -4.19 0.62
N MET A 33 -16.66 -4.08 1.04
CA MET A 33 -15.84 -2.89 0.83
C MET A 33 -15.06 -2.94 -0.49
N ILE A 34 -15.77 -3.12 -1.61
CA ILE A 34 -15.16 -2.93 -2.93
C ILE A 34 -15.29 -1.46 -3.29
N ARG A 35 -14.21 -0.71 -3.15
CA ARG A 35 -14.13 0.67 -3.65
C ARG A 35 -13.84 0.65 -5.14
N LYS A 36 -14.68 1.34 -5.92
CA LYS A 36 -14.52 1.45 -7.37
C LYS A 36 -13.59 2.60 -7.73
N PRO A 37 -12.92 2.56 -8.91
CA PRO A 37 -12.01 3.62 -9.33
C PRO A 37 -12.61 5.04 -9.30
N GLU A 38 -13.89 5.18 -9.63
CA GLU A 38 -14.64 6.43 -9.59
C GLU A 38 -14.83 7.01 -8.17
N GLU A 39 -14.55 6.23 -7.13
CA GLU A 39 -14.62 6.66 -5.74
C GLU A 39 -13.25 7.07 -5.16
N PHE A 40 -12.16 6.88 -5.90
CA PHE A 40 -10.83 7.31 -5.46
C PHE A 40 -10.68 8.82 -5.55
N THR A 41 -10.01 9.42 -4.57
CA THR A 41 -9.61 10.83 -4.65
C THR A 41 -8.27 10.95 -5.37
N ILE A 42 -8.13 12.00 -6.16
CA ILE A 42 -6.91 12.27 -6.93
C ILE A 42 -6.35 13.62 -6.48
N ASP A 43 -5.09 13.61 -6.05
CA ASP A 43 -4.32 14.81 -5.73
C ASP A 43 -3.20 14.99 -6.75
N TYR A 44 -2.88 16.25 -7.06
CA TYR A 44 -1.72 16.63 -7.84
C TYR A 44 -0.79 17.45 -6.95
N LYS A 45 0.46 17.03 -6.83
CA LYS A 45 1.49 17.69 -6.02
C LYS A 45 2.62 18.17 -6.90
N GLU A 46 2.70 19.49 -7.08
CA GLU A 46 3.85 20.13 -7.69
C GLU A 46 5.05 20.07 -6.73
N HIS A 47 6.23 19.78 -7.29
CA HIS A 47 7.48 19.72 -6.55
C HIS A 47 7.42 18.83 -5.30
N MET A 48 6.82 17.64 -5.44
CA MET A 48 6.63 16.74 -4.31
C MET A 48 7.98 16.35 -3.70
N ARG A 49 8.18 16.73 -2.43
CA ARG A 49 9.45 16.55 -1.70
C ARG A 49 10.64 17.23 -2.41
N ASP A 50 10.41 18.41 -2.97
CA ASP A 50 11.39 19.17 -3.75
C ASP A 50 11.82 18.46 -5.05
N GLY A 51 10.99 17.53 -5.54
CA GLY A 51 11.16 16.88 -6.83
C GLY A 51 10.80 17.78 -8.03
N ASP A 52 10.96 17.20 -9.22
CA ASP A 52 10.67 17.83 -10.50
C ASP A 52 9.21 17.59 -10.91
N GLY A 53 8.58 18.61 -11.51
CA GLY A 53 7.26 18.48 -12.12
C GLY A 53 6.12 18.23 -11.13
N THR A 54 5.08 17.55 -11.62
CA THR A 54 3.83 17.32 -10.89
C THR A 54 3.57 15.83 -10.73
N VAL A 55 3.43 15.39 -9.50
CA VAL A 55 3.11 14.00 -9.14
C VAL A 55 1.61 13.85 -8.96
N GLN A 56 1.01 12.85 -9.62
CA GLN A 56 -0.39 12.49 -9.39
C GLN A 56 -0.48 11.35 -8.37
N LEU A 57 -1.27 11.54 -7.32
CA LEU A 57 -1.59 10.53 -6.30
C LEU A 57 -3.06 10.16 -6.41
N THR A 58 -3.34 8.88 -6.68
CA THR A 58 -4.69 8.31 -6.57
C THR A 58 -4.79 7.56 -5.25
N HIS A 59 -5.54 8.12 -4.30
CA HIS A 59 -5.68 7.57 -2.96
C HIS A 59 -6.66 6.41 -2.96
N PHE A 60 -6.19 5.24 -2.54
CA PHE A 60 -7.03 4.05 -2.44
C PHE A 60 -7.79 3.97 -1.14
N ILE A 61 -7.34 4.68 -0.11
CA ILE A 61 -7.94 4.74 1.22
C ILE A 61 -8.36 6.16 1.58
N LYS A 62 -9.34 6.31 2.47
CA LYS A 62 -9.80 7.62 2.96
C LYS A 62 -8.96 8.16 4.12
N GLY A 63 -8.32 7.27 4.87
CA GLY A 63 -7.52 7.64 6.01
C GLY A 63 -6.89 6.45 6.73
N PRO A 64 -6.08 6.72 7.78
CA PRO A 64 -5.38 5.70 8.57
C PRO A 64 -6.28 4.63 9.20
N GLU A 65 -7.54 4.93 9.47
CA GLU A 65 -8.53 4.01 10.04
C GLU A 65 -8.76 2.78 9.15
N GLU A 66 -8.68 2.95 7.82
CA GLU A 66 -8.80 1.84 6.86
C GLU A 66 -7.52 0.96 6.81
N LEU A 67 -6.43 1.44 7.39
CA LEU A 67 -5.20 0.69 7.66
C LEU A 67 -5.08 0.25 9.13
N ASN A 68 -6.21 0.22 9.86
CA ASN A 68 -6.24 -0.13 11.29
C ASN A 68 -5.30 0.74 12.16
N GLY A 69 -5.10 2.00 11.76
CA GLY A 69 -4.19 2.93 12.43
C GLY A 69 -2.71 2.52 12.34
N LYS A 70 -2.34 1.65 11.40
CA LYS A 70 -0.96 1.14 11.23
C LYS A 70 -0.20 1.79 10.07
N GLY A 71 -0.83 2.71 9.36
CA GLY A 71 -0.19 3.45 8.28
C GLY A 71 -0.96 4.70 7.94
N ARG A 72 -0.40 5.47 7.00
CA ARG A 72 -0.98 6.75 6.58
C ARG A 72 -1.21 6.89 5.08
N LEU A 73 -0.73 5.94 4.29
CA LEU A 73 -0.83 6.03 2.84
C LEU A 73 -0.95 4.66 2.22
N PHE A 74 -1.91 4.53 1.31
CA PHE A 74 -1.99 3.46 0.32
C PHE A 74 -2.54 4.10 -0.96
N SER A 75 -1.69 4.25 -1.97
CA SER A 75 -2.02 5.05 -3.15
C SER A 75 -1.29 4.56 -4.38
N LYS A 76 -1.87 4.79 -5.56
CA LYS A 76 -1.10 4.77 -6.80
C LYS A 76 -0.48 6.13 -7.03
N ILE A 77 0.80 6.14 -7.37
CA ILE A 77 1.54 7.32 -7.79
C ILE A 77 1.82 7.19 -9.29
N THR A 78 1.59 8.26 -10.03
CA THR A 78 1.90 8.37 -11.46
C THR A 78 2.92 9.49 -11.67
N LEU A 79 4.03 9.14 -12.31
CA LEU A 79 5.10 10.06 -12.69
C LEU A 79 5.16 10.15 -14.22
N ASN A 80 4.76 11.30 -14.75
CA ASN A 80 4.98 11.61 -16.17
C ASN A 80 6.47 11.79 -16.48
N PRO A 81 6.88 11.75 -17.76
CA PRO A 81 8.25 12.02 -18.17
C PRO A 81 8.84 13.27 -17.50
N GLY A 82 10.03 13.11 -16.91
CA GLY A 82 10.73 14.18 -16.19
C GLY A 82 10.26 14.45 -14.77
N CYS A 83 9.14 13.87 -14.30
CA CYS A 83 8.64 14.09 -12.95
C CYS A 83 9.36 13.22 -11.90
N SER A 84 9.47 13.72 -10.67
CA SER A 84 10.11 13.00 -9.58
C SER A 84 9.51 13.29 -8.21
N ILE A 85 9.77 12.39 -7.27
CA ILE A 85 9.63 12.62 -5.83
C ILE A 85 11.05 12.81 -5.30
N GLY A 86 11.33 13.99 -4.74
CA GLY A 86 12.67 14.32 -4.28
C GLY A 86 13.12 13.48 -3.08
N TYR A 87 14.43 13.51 -2.84
CA TYR A 87 15.07 12.70 -1.81
C TYR A 87 14.65 13.15 -0.40
N HIS A 88 14.10 12.25 0.40
CA HIS A 88 13.54 12.58 1.72
C HIS A 88 13.65 11.44 2.74
N LEU A 89 13.63 11.82 4.01
CA LEU A 89 13.74 10.93 5.17
C LEU A 89 12.37 10.41 5.62
N HIS A 90 12.33 9.12 5.97
CA HIS A 90 11.24 8.49 6.72
C HIS A 90 11.65 8.30 8.18
N ASP A 91 11.28 9.23 9.07
CA ASP A 91 11.74 9.24 10.47
C ASP A 91 10.87 8.42 11.45
N LYS A 92 9.59 8.24 11.12
CA LYS A 92 8.56 7.62 11.99
C LYS A 92 7.77 6.51 11.32
N ASP A 93 8.08 6.22 10.07
CA ASP A 93 7.40 5.26 9.24
C ASP A 93 8.38 4.56 8.31
N ALA A 94 7.89 3.56 7.58
CA ALA A 94 8.58 2.94 6.47
C ALA A 94 7.70 3.07 5.22
N GLU A 95 8.32 3.20 4.06
CA GLU A 95 7.62 3.28 2.78
C GLU A 95 8.06 2.16 1.84
N LEU A 96 7.08 1.55 1.17
CA LEU A 96 7.32 0.55 0.15
C LEU A 96 6.72 1.03 -1.16
N PHE A 97 7.48 0.86 -2.25
CA PHE A 97 6.94 0.97 -3.60
C PHE A 97 6.84 -0.39 -4.25
N TYR A 98 5.74 -0.64 -4.95
CA TYR A 98 5.63 -1.70 -5.96
C TYR A 98 5.47 -1.05 -7.33
N ILE A 99 6.43 -1.25 -8.23
CA ILE A 99 6.42 -0.61 -9.55
C ILE A 99 5.43 -1.35 -10.45
N LEU A 100 4.39 -0.66 -10.88
CA LEU A 100 3.33 -1.22 -11.74
C LEU A 100 3.69 -1.15 -13.22
N LYS A 101 4.31 -0.05 -13.64
CA LYS A 101 4.58 0.27 -15.04
C LYS A 101 5.83 1.13 -15.18
N GLY A 102 6.57 0.91 -16.26
CA GLY A 102 7.69 1.74 -16.66
C GLY A 102 8.99 1.42 -15.91
N THR A 103 9.96 2.32 -16.05
CA THR A 103 11.28 2.24 -15.44
C THR A 103 11.63 3.59 -14.83
N ALA A 104 12.23 3.60 -13.65
CA ALA A 104 12.59 4.82 -12.94
C ALA A 104 13.97 4.70 -12.29
N GLU A 105 14.59 5.84 -12.02
CA GLU A 105 15.77 5.93 -11.16
C GLU A 105 15.33 6.10 -9.71
N TYR A 106 15.70 5.15 -8.86
CA TYR A 106 15.46 5.16 -7.42
C TYR A 106 16.77 5.53 -6.70
N ASN A 107 16.69 6.49 -5.79
CA ASN A 107 17.79 6.85 -4.91
C ASN A 107 17.56 6.14 -3.57
N ASP A 108 18.41 5.16 -3.25
CA ASP A 108 18.42 4.44 -1.97
C ASP A 108 19.59 4.93 -1.12
N ASN A 109 19.32 5.82 -0.15
CA ASN A 109 20.35 6.35 0.74
C ASN A 109 21.59 6.94 0.03
N GLY A 110 21.38 7.60 -1.12
CA GLY A 110 22.43 8.19 -1.95
C GLY A 110 22.94 7.27 -3.06
N GLU A 111 22.56 5.99 -3.07
CA GLU A 111 22.91 5.06 -4.14
C GLU A 111 21.80 5.01 -5.20
N MET A 112 22.16 5.34 -6.44
CA MET A 112 21.20 5.29 -7.55
C MET A 112 21.05 3.85 -8.07
N ARG A 113 19.80 3.42 -8.19
CA ARG A 113 19.37 2.12 -8.73
C ARG A 113 18.32 2.34 -9.80
N THR A 114 18.32 1.53 -10.84
CA THR A 114 17.19 1.46 -11.77
C THR A 114 16.17 0.46 -11.24
N VAL A 115 14.90 0.85 -11.19
CA VAL A 115 13.77 -0.02 -10.85
C VAL A 115 12.80 -0.09 -12.03
N GLN A 116 12.13 -1.22 -12.20
CA GLN A 116 11.20 -1.48 -13.29
C GLN A 116 9.94 -2.19 -12.82
N ALA A 117 8.93 -2.29 -13.69
CA ALA A 117 7.69 -2.98 -13.40
C ALA A 117 7.92 -4.39 -12.80
N GLY A 118 7.29 -4.66 -11.67
CA GLY A 118 7.45 -5.89 -10.88
C GLY A 118 8.41 -5.77 -9.71
N ASP A 119 9.28 -4.76 -9.67
CA ASP A 119 10.19 -4.54 -8.55
C ASP A 119 9.46 -3.99 -7.32
N VAL A 120 10.02 -4.31 -6.15
CA VAL A 120 9.62 -3.73 -4.86
C VAL A 120 10.81 -2.98 -4.28
N THR A 121 10.59 -1.73 -3.85
CA THR A 121 11.54 -1.00 -3.01
C THR A 121 11.05 -0.99 -1.57
N ILE A 122 12.00 -0.99 -0.64
CA ILE A 122 11.72 -0.94 0.80
C ILE A 122 12.60 0.17 1.36
N CYS A 123 11.97 1.18 1.96
CA CYS A 123 12.61 2.29 2.66
C CYS A 123 12.28 2.17 4.16
N PRO A 124 13.15 1.53 4.96
CA PRO A 124 12.95 1.39 6.40
C PRO A 124 12.96 2.72 7.14
N THR A 125 12.42 2.73 8.35
CA THR A 125 12.51 3.88 9.25
C THR A 125 13.95 4.28 9.52
N GLY A 126 14.21 5.59 9.50
CA GLY A 126 15.53 6.18 9.63
C GLY A 126 16.33 6.25 8.33
N THR A 127 15.77 5.80 7.21
CA THR A 127 16.43 5.84 5.90
C THR A 127 15.76 6.85 4.97
N CYS A 128 16.48 7.22 3.91
CA CYS A 128 16.03 8.18 2.92
C CYS A 128 15.89 7.54 1.56
N HIS A 129 14.95 8.06 0.77
CA HIS A 129 14.85 7.68 -0.63
C HIS A 129 14.30 8.78 -1.53
N GLY A 130 14.41 8.58 -2.84
CA GLY A 130 13.75 9.39 -3.86
C GLY A 130 13.50 8.55 -5.12
N ILE A 131 12.64 9.02 -6.01
CA ILE A 131 12.38 8.33 -7.28
C ILE A 131 12.12 9.33 -8.39
N ALA A 132 12.74 9.12 -9.55
CA ALA A 132 12.62 10.00 -10.70
C ALA A 132 12.31 9.21 -11.98
N ASN A 133 11.34 9.69 -12.74
CA ASN A 133 11.10 9.25 -14.10
C ASN A 133 11.98 10.06 -15.06
N LYS A 134 13.10 9.48 -15.47
CA LYS A 134 14.02 10.07 -16.47
C LYS A 134 13.81 9.48 -17.88
N THR A 135 12.68 8.83 -18.11
CA THR A 135 12.28 8.25 -19.41
C THR A 135 11.24 9.13 -20.11
N ASP A 136 10.87 8.75 -21.33
CA ASP A 136 9.79 9.34 -22.13
C ASP A 136 8.43 8.63 -21.96
N GLU A 137 8.40 7.56 -21.15
CA GLU A 137 7.19 6.79 -20.84
C GLU A 137 6.65 7.11 -19.44
N VAL A 138 5.38 6.81 -19.21
CA VAL A 138 4.76 6.99 -17.87
C VAL A 138 5.20 5.88 -16.92
N VAL A 139 5.60 6.27 -15.72
CA VAL A 139 5.86 5.37 -14.58
C VAL A 139 4.65 5.38 -13.64
N GLU A 140 4.18 4.20 -13.28
CA GLU A 140 3.16 4.02 -12.25
C GLU A 140 3.69 3.10 -11.15
N LEU A 141 3.41 3.44 -9.90
CA LEU A 141 3.77 2.63 -8.74
C LEU A 141 2.68 2.67 -7.68
N VAL A 142 2.63 1.65 -6.84
CA VAL A 142 1.85 1.67 -5.60
C VAL A 142 2.77 2.04 -4.46
N ALA A 143 2.36 3.00 -3.64
CA ALA A 143 3.02 3.37 -2.42
C ALA A 143 2.20 2.94 -1.20
N VAL A 144 2.88 2.39 -0.20
CA VAL A 144 2.32 2.09 1.12
C VAL A 144 3.24 2.64 2.20
N ILE A 145 2.69 3.43 3.11
CA ILE A 145 3.43 3.97 4.27
C ILE A 145 2.84 3.40 5.55
N VAL A 146 3.66 2.67 6.29
CA VAL A 146 3.32 2.03 7.56
C VAL A 146 4.10 2.66 8.71
N TYR A 147 3.44 2.90 9.83
CA TYR A 147 4.09 3.43 11.02
C TYR A 147 5.04 2.39 11.63
N ALA A 148 6.13 2.88 12.22
CA ALA A 148 7.07 2.05 13.00
C ALA A 148 6.49 1.58 14.33
#